data_AF-A0A6N7GZH0-F1
#
_entry.id   AF-A0A6N7GZH0-F1
#
_cell.length_a   1.000
_cell.length_b   1.000
_cell.length_c   1.000
_cell.angle_alpha   90.00
_cell.angle_beta   90.00
_cell.angle_gamma   90.00
#
_symmetry.space_group_name_H-M   'P 1'
#
loop_
_entity.id
_entity.type
_entity.pdbx_description
1 polymer ?
#
loop_
_entity_poly.entity_id
_entity_poly.type
_entity_poly.pdbx_seq_one_letter_code
_entity_poly.pdbx_strand_id
1 'polypeptide(L)'
;MRFGVWKILLITAVSIATAPLAFAQSFTPSQESPEDYPAGAGREPTFYACTPCHGFKLVAQQGQTRQQWDDTLNWMTQKHGMPPIDGELRKTVLDYLETTYPPRRAPGGWQNPFSGQ
;
A
#
# COMPACT_ATOMS: atom_id res chain seq x y z
N MET A 1 -34.19 62.12 -44.14
CA MET A 1 -33.72 62.57 -42.80
C MET A 1 -33.71 61.37 -41.86
N ARG A 2 -32.72 61.33 -40.95
CA ARG A 2 -32.38 60.29 -39.94
C ARG A 2 -31.32 59.27 -40.37
N PHE A 3 -30.07 59.73 -40.24
CA PHE A 3 -28.86 58.91 -40.14
C PHE A 3 -28.88 58.13 -38.81
N GLY A 4 -28.64 56.82 -38.86
CA GLY A 4 -28.54 55.94 -37.69
C GLY A 4 -27.20 55.21 -37.68
N VAL A 5 -26.23 55.78 -36.98
CA VAL A 5 -24.91 55.21 -36.70
C VAL A 5 -25.10 54.05 -35.71
N TRP A 6 -25.18 52.80 -36.21
CA TRP A 6 -25.12 51.62 -35.35
C TRP A 6 -23.68 51.08 -35.33
N LYS A 7 -22.96 51.60 -34.36
CA LYS A 7 -21.76 51.09 -33.69
C LYS A 7 -21.34 49.66 -34.08
N ILE A 8 -20.16 49.59 -34.70
CA ILE A 8 -19.26 48.44 -34.73
C ILE A 8 -19.04 47.96 -33.29
N LEU A 9 -19.58 46.78 -32.96
CA LEU A 9 -19.23 46.05 -31.75
C LEU A 9 -18.16 45.02 -32.13
N LEU A 10 -16.92 45.35 -31.78
CA LEU A 10 -15.79 44.41 -31.79
C LEU A 10 -16.10 43.29 -30.77
N ILE A 11 -16.44 42.10 -31.28
CA ILE A 11 -16.53 40.89 -30.46
C ILE A 11 -15.09 40.44 -30.20
N THR A 12 -14.57 40.82 -29.03
CA THR A 12 -13.34 40.20 -28.51
C THR A 12 -13.66 38.74 -28.18
N ALA A 13 -13.08 37.81 -28.94
CA ALA A 13 -13.11 36.40 -28.63
C ALA A 13 -12.34 36.14 -27.32
N VAL A 14 -13.06 35.96 -26.22
CA VAL A 14 -12.49 35.48 -24.96
C VAL A 14 -12.55 33.95 -24.99
N SER A 15 -11.45 33.33 -25.38
CA SER A 15 -11.26 31.88 -25.24
C SER A 15 -10.96 31.56 -23.78
N ILE A 16 -11.97 31.14 -23.02
CA ILE A 16 -11.75 30.55 -21.70
C ILE A 16 -11.30 29.10 -21.92
N ALA A 17 -9.99 28.86 -21.88
CA ALA A 17 -9.44 27.52 -21.78
C ALA A 17 -9.78 26.95 -20.40
N THR A 18 -10.87 26.19 -20.29
CA THR A 18 -11.19 25.39 -19.10
C THR A 18 -10.24 24.20 -19.05
N ALA A 19 -9.05 24.38 -18.48
CA ALA A 19 -8.21 23.25 -18.10
C ALA A 19 -8.88 22.50 -16.93
N PRO A 20 -9.08 21.18 -17.00
CA PRO A 20 -9.56 20.44 -15.85
C PRO A 20 -8.46 20.48 -14.78
N LEU A 21 -8.81 20.95 -13.59
CA LEU A 21 -8.01 20.75 -12.38
C LEU A 21 -8.01 19.24 -12.09
N ALA A 22 -7.11 18.51 -12.72
CA ALA A 22 -6.73 17.20 -12.25
C ALA A 22 -6.09 17.40 -10.88
N PHE A 23 -6.86 17.14 -9.81
CA PHE A 23 -6.31 17.01 -8.47
C PHE A 23 -5.34 15.83 -8.48
N ALA A 24 -4.07 16.11 -8.71
CA ALA A 24 -3.00 15.19 -8.39
C ALA A 24 -3.01 15.05 -6.87
N GLN A 25 -3.72 14.04 -6.36
CA GLN A 25 -3.57 13.63 -4.97
C GLN A 25 -2.15 13.08 -4.84
N SER A 26 -1.26 13.89 -4.28
CA SER A 26 0.09 13.45 -3.96
C SER A 26 -0.03 12.32 -2.94
N PHE A 27 0.36 11.10 -3.32
CA PHE A 27 0.54 10.03 -2.35
C PHE A 27 1.61 10.50 -1.36
N THR A 28 1.17 10.81 -0.15
CA THR A 28 2.07 11.10 0.96
C THR A 28 2.19 9.78 1.71
N PRO A 29 3.35 9.08 1.67
CA PRO A 29 3.54 7.91 2.51
C PRO A 29 3.31 8.35 3.95
N SER A 30 2.22 7.89 4.55
CA SER A 30 2.01 8.10 5.98
C SER A 30 3.09 7.30 6.70
N GLN A 31 3.79 7.94 7.64
CA GLN A 31 4.69 7.21 8.53
C GLN A 31 3.82 6.31 9.39
N GLU A 32 3.95 5.01 9.16
CA GLU A 32 3.23 4.00 9.93
C GLU A 32 3.83 3.92 11.34
N SER A 33 3.02 3.50 12.30
CA SER A 33 3.41 3.29 13.69
C SER A 33 3.01 1.88 14.14
N PRO A 34 3.66 1.28 15.14
CA PRO A 34 3.24 -0.02 15.66
C PRO A 34 1.76 -0.06 16.06
N GLU A 35 1.21 1.07 16.52
CA GLU A 35 -0.17 1.22 17.03
C GLU A 35 -1.22 1.10 15.93
N ASP A 36 -0.83 1.27 14.66
CA ASP A 36 -1.70 1.08 13.50
C ASP A 36 -2.05 -0.40 13.26
N TYR A 37 -1.38 -1.32 13.96
CA TYR A 37 -1.50 -2.76 13.81
C TYR A 37 -2.10 -3.46 15.04
N PRO A 38 -2.73 -4.64 14.86
CA PRO A 38 -3.40 -5.35 15.95
C PRO A 38 -2.51 -5.49 17.18
N ALA A 39 -3.06 -5.19 18.36
CA ALA A 39 -2.32 -5.32 19.60
C ALA A 39 -1.92 -6.78 19.86
N GLY A 40 -0.69 -6.99 20.34
CA GLY A 40 -0.20 -8.32 20.68
C GLY A 40 1.25 -8.30 21.16
N ALA A 41 1.63 -9.31 21.94
CA ALA A 41 3.03 -9.56 22.25
C ALA A 41 3.79 -9.75 20.94
N GLY A 42 4.85 -8.97 20.73
CA GLY A 42 5.66 -9.01 19.51
C GLY A 42 5.27 -7.98 18.44
N ARG A 43 4.24 -7.15 18.63
CA ARG A 43 3.86 -6.09 17.66
C ARG A 43 5.01 -5.13 17.35
N GLU A 44 5.57 -4.48 18.36
CA GLU A 44 6.68 -3.53 18.20
C GLU A 44 7.93 -4.16 17.59
N PRO A 45 8.49 -5.26 18.12
CA PRO A 45 9.69 -5.85 17.51
C PRO A 45 9.45 -6.33 16.09
N THR A 46 8.25 -6.82 15.76
CA THR A 46 7.90 -7.18 14.38
C THR A 46 7.81 -5.96 13.49
N PHE A 47 7.14 -4.89 13.95
CA PHE A 47 7.03 -3.63 13.23
C PHE A 47 8.41 -3.06 12.86
N TYR A 48 9.30 -2.94 13.84
CA TYR A 48 10.63 -2.37 13.61
C TYR A 48 11.57 -3.29 12.82
N ALA A 49 11.33 -4.61 12.82
CA ALA A 49 12.08 -5.54 11.98
C ALA A 49 11.66 -5.45 10.50
N CYS A 50 10.39 -5.20 10.20
CA CYS A 50 9.84 -5.29 8.84
C CYS A 50 9.75 -3.94 8.09
N THR A 51 9.87 -2.81 8.79
CA THR A 51 9.75 -1.47 8.22
C THR A 51 11.02 -0.80 7.65
N PRO A 52 12.26 -1.29 7.87
CA PRO A 52 13.45 -0.66 7.30
C PRO A 52 13.51 -0.61 5.76
N CYS A 53 12.79 -1.51 5.06
CA CYS A 53 12.86 -1.62 3.60
C CYS A 53 11.55 -1.27 2.89
N HIS A 54 10.40 -1.50 3.52
CA HIS A 54 9.07 -1.21 2.96
C HIS A 54 8.06 -0.99 4.10
N GLY A 55 6.89 -0.41 3.78
CA GLY A 55 5.83 -0.25 4.78
C GLY A 55 5.36 -1.58 5.38
N PHE A 56 4.94 -1.56 6.64
CA PHE A 56 4.40 -2.74 7.33
C PHE A 56 3.05 -3.16 6.74
N LYS A 57 2.36 -2.26 6.04
CA LYS A 57 1.11 -2.57 5.35
C LYS A 57 1.26 -3.72 4.35
N LEU A 58 2.44 -3.86 3.74
CA LEU A 58 2.72 -5.00 2.87
C LEU A 58 2.64 -6.30 3.67
N VAL A 59 3.30 -6.37 4.83
CA VAL A 59 3.26 -7.52 5.74
C VAL A 59 1.82 -7.83 6.18
N ALA A 60 1.07 -6.80 6.57
CA ALA A 60 -0.31 -6.94 7.03
C ALA A 60 -1.30 -7.40 5.93
N GLN A 61 -0.92 -7.27 4.65
CA GLN A 61 -1.71 -7.79 3.52
C GLN A 61 -1.45 -9.28 3.27
N GLN A 62 -0.51 -9.92 3.94
CA GLN A 62 -0.30 -11.35 3.77
C GLN A 62 -1.12 -12.16 4.78
N GLY A 63 -1.07 -13.48 4.62
CA GLY A 63 -1.66 -14.43 5.55
C GLY A 63 -0.99 -15.76 5.32
N GLN A 64 -0.14 -16.17 6.25
CA GLN A 64 0.77 -17.31 6.07
C GLN A 64 0.77 -18.20 7.30
N THR A 65 1.13 -19.47 7.13
CA THR A 65 1.42 -20.36 8.27
C THR A 65 2.73 -19.93 8.94
N ARG A 66 2.99 -20.41 10.15
CA ARG A 66 4.28 -20.20 10.82
C ARG A 66 5.47 -20.52 9.94
N GLN A 67 5.43 -21.68 9.29
CA GLN A 67 6.52 -22.16 8.44
C GLN A 67 6.73 -21.22 7.25
N GLN A 68 5.64 -20.79 6.61
CA GLN A 68 5.71 -19.87 5.48
C GLN A 68 6.23 -18.48 5.89
N TRP A 69 5.87 -17.99 7.08
CA TRP A 69 6.47 -16.79 7.66
C TRP A 69 7.96 -16.97 7.94
N ASP A 70 8.36 -18.10 8.51
CA ASP A 70 9.78 -18.43 8.75
C ASP A 70 10.58 -18.46 7.44
N ASP A 71 10.03 -19.10 6.41
CA ASP A 71 10.60 -19.14 5.06
C ASP A 71 10.69 -17.73 4.45
N THR A 72 9.70 -16.87 4.68
CA THR A 72 9.71 -15.47 4.24
C THR A 72 10.85 -14.70 4.90
N LEU A 73 11.04 -14.81 6.21
CA LEU A 73 12.13 -14.15 6.93
C LEU A 73 13.51 -14.65 6.46
N ASN A 74 13.63 -15.97 6.23
CA ASN A 74 14.82 -16.57 5.65
C ASN A 74 15.11 -16.01 4.26
N TRP A 75 14.11 -15.91 3.40
CA TRP A 75 14.23 -15.38 2.05
C TRP A 75 14.63 -13.89 2.06
N MET A 76 14.01 -13.07 2.90
CA MET A 76 14.38 -11.66 3.07
C MET A 76 15.83 -11.48 3.53
N THR A 77 16.27 -12.32 4.47
CA THR A 77 17.66 -12.32 4.93
C THR A 77 18.62 -12.69 3.79
N GLN A 78 18.35 -13.80 3.10
CA GLN A 78 19.26 -14.37 2.10
C GLN A 78 19.28 -13.62 0.76
N LYS A 79 18.15 -13.05 0.34
CA LYS A 79 17.99 -12.44 -1.00
C LYS A 79 17.96 -10.92 -0.97
N HIS A 80 17.53 -10.32 0.14
CA HIS A 80 17.34 -8.87 0.25
C HIS A 80 18.20 -8.22 1.32
N GLY A 81 19.03 -8.99 2.03
CA GLY A 81 19.96 -8.45 3.02
C GLY A 81 19.29 -7.93 4.29
N MET A 82 18.09 -8.41 4.60
CA MET A 82 17.48 -8.14 5.91
C MET A 82 18.41 -8.67 7.02
N PRO A 83 18.70 -7.88 8.08
CA PRO A 83 19.44 -8.40 9.21
C PRO A 83 18.78 -9.67 9.78
N PRO A 84 19.56 -10.71 10.13
CA PRO A 84 18.99 -11.94 10.65
C PRO A 84 18.28 -11.68 11.98
N ILE A 85 17.12 -12.30 12.14
CA ILE A 85 16.36 -12.34 13.38
C ILE A 85 16.52 -13.76 13.91
N ASP A 86 17.04 -13.92 15.13
CA ASP A 86 17.36 -15.23 15.71
C ASP A 86 16.86 -15.37 17.16
N GLY A 87 16.90 -16.59 17.70
CA GLY A 87 16.59 -16.89 19.09
C GLY A 87 15.18 -16.47 19.53
N GLU A 88 15.07 -15.92 20.74
CA GLU A 88 13.80 -15.50 21.32
C GLU A 88 13.10 -14.38 20.53
N LEU A 89 13.88 -13.50 19.87
CA LEU A 89 13.31 -12.46 19.02
C LEU A 89 12.60 -13.08 17.81
N ARG A 90 13.23 -14.08 17.17
CA ARG A 90 12.60 -14.81 16.05
C ARG A 90 11.32 -15.49 16.48
N LYS A 91 11.36 -16.19 17.61
CA LYS A 91 10.16 -16.81 18.18
C LYS A 91 9.05 -15.78 18.39
N THR A 92 9.37 -14.65 19.02
CA THR A 92 8.40 -13.56 19.29
C THR A 92 7.79 -12.99 18.02
N VAL A 93 8.61 -12.74 17.00
CA VAL A 93 8.15 -12.23 15.69
C VAL A 93 7.25 -13.25 14.99
N LEU A 94 7.65 -14.52 14.95
CA LEU A 94 6.85 -15.59 14.35
C LEU A 94 5.53 -15.83 15.07
N ASP A 95 5.54 -15.81 16.40
CA ASP A 95 4.33 -15.97 17.23
C ASP A 95 3.33 -14.83 16.93
N TYR A 96 3.82 -13.58 16.80
CA TYR A 96 2.98 -12.44 16.44
C TYR A 96 2.44 -12.54 15.00
N LEU A 97 3.31 -12.86 14.02
CA LEU A 97 2.93 -12.96 12.61
C LEU A 97 1.89 -14.06 12.36
N GLU A 98 2.08 -15.25 12.94
CA GLU A 98 1.14 -16.36 12.73
C GLU A 98 -0.21 -16.13 13.42
N THR A 99 -0.20 -15.51 14.60
CA THR A 99 -1.41 -15.24 15.39
C THR A 99 -2.23 -14.13 14.74
N THR A 100 -1.55 -13.09 14.28
CA THR A 100 -2.18 -11.87 13.77
C THR A 100 -2.53 -11.97 12.29
N TYR A 101 -1.69 -12.63 11.49
CA TYR A 101 -1.82 -12.75 10.04
C TYR A 101 -1.80 -14.24 9.60
N PRO A 102 -2.79 -15.04 10.04
CA PRO A 102 -2.90 -16.45 9.67
C PRO A 102 -3.24 -16.64 8.18
N PRO A 103 -3.13 -17.86 7.63
CA PRO A 103 -3.53 -18.16 6.26
C PRO A 103 -4.94 -17.68 5.96
N ARG A 104 -5.08 -16.84 4.94
CA ARG A 104 -6.39 -16.38 4.48
C ARG A 104 -6.91 -17.29 3.38
N ARG A 105 -8.15 -17.75 3.53
CA ARG A 105 -8.81 -18.51 2.46
C ARG A 105 -8.97 -17.61 1.25
N ALA A 106 -8.50 -18.06 0.09
CA ALA A 106 -8.81 -17.38 -1.17
C ALA A 106 -10.34 -17.20 -1.29
N PRO A 107 -10.84 -16.04 -1.74
CA PRO A 107 -12.27 -15.87 -1.97
C PRO A 107 -12.77 -17.01 -2.87
N GLY A 108 -13.64 -17.86 -2.33
CA GLY A 108 -14.25 -18.93 -3.11
C GLY A 108 -15.04 -18.33 -4.27
N GLY A 109 -14.78 -18.79 -5.49
CA GLY A 109 -15.49 -18.31 -6.69
C GLY A 109 -14.59 -17.64 -7.75
N TRP A 110 -13.30 -17.41 -7.48
CA TRP A 110 -12.37 -17.05 -8.56
C TRP A 110 -12.05 -18.30 -9.39
N GLN A 111 -12.70 -18.42 -10.54
CA GLN A 111 -12.32 -19.37 -11.58
C GLN A 111 -11.23 -18.70 -12.43
N ASN A 112 -10.09 -19.36 -12.57
CA ASN A 112 -8.97 -18.83 -13.34
C ASN A 112 -9.40 -18.68 -14.82
N PRO A 113 -9.48 -17.46 -15.38
CA PRO A 113 -9.89 -17.26 -16.77
C PRO A 113 -8.84 -17.78 -17.77
N PHE A 114 -7.67 -18.17 -17.30
CA PHE A 114 -6.57 -18.70 -18.11
C PHE A 114 -6.39 -20.22 -17.97
N SER A 115 -7.26 -20.95 -17.27
CA SER A 115 -7.11 -22.41 -17.08
C SER A 115 -7.45 -23.27 -18.31
N GLY A 116 -7.58 -22.66 -19.49
CA GLY A 116 -8.00 -23.33 -20.73
C GLY A 116 -7.28 -22.85 -22.00
N GLN A 117 -6.07 -22.29 -21.86
CA GLN A 117 -5.18 -21.96 -22.98
C GLN A 117 -3.98 -22.90 -23.03
#